data_AF-A0A931N5M7-F1
#
_entry.id   AF-A0A931N5M7-F1
#
_cell.length_a   1.000
_cell.length_b   1.000
_cell.length_c   1.000
_cell.angle_alpha   90.00
_cell.angle_beta   90.00
_cell.angle_gamma   90.00
#
_symmetry.space_group_name_H-M   'P 1'
#
loop_
_entity.id
_entity.type
_entity.pdbx_description
1 polymer ?
#
loop_
_entity_poly.entity_id
_entity_poly.type
_entity_poly.pdbx_seq_one_letter_code
_entity_poly.pdbx_strand_id
1 'polypeptide(L)'
;MDDYESWADPDLCLPVRGHVIRVKSPTAAEGLRLRRLMLDVDAVTDADEQREVRRILGDAWHAFDALRVDETARQLVGRTALLHFGQSPDAAAAYWNGDRHSTDAAPTDPSAPGFLGPDDPGGGPVIAGGMRAWFNPPAMAPRHAPGASDDAPRMSWRDVFACWPDIELDLHTEFGVDVDSGVLDQRPWRWLEVRIRALATTPRTRLYRSIFPPTS
;
A
#
# COMPACT_ATOMS: atom_id res chain seq x y z
N MET A 1 -19.94 -21.61 -2.33
CA MET A 1 -20.68 -20.38 -1.93
C MET A 1 -19.74 -19.58 -1.03
N ASP A 2 -18.47 -19.41 -1.43
CA ASP A 2 -17.33 -19.21 -0.52
C ASP A 2 -16.53 -17.93 -0.81
N ASP A 3 -16.97 -17.12 -1.78
CA ASP A 3 -16.21 -15.96 -2.26
C ASP A 3 -16.62 -14.64 -1.58
N TYR A 4 -17.80 -14.61 -0.93
CA TYR A 4 -18.30 -13.40 -0.26
C TYR A 4 -17.77 -13.26 1.16
N GLU A 5 -17.68 -14.35 1.92
CA GLU A 5 -17.15 -14.33 3.28
C GLU A 5 -15.65 -14.01 3.30
N SER A 6 -14.89 -14.46 2.30
CA SER A 6 -13.47 -14.08 2.13
C SER A 6 -13.32 -12.60 1.79
N TRP A 7 -14.24 -12.03 0.99
CA TRP A 7 -14.23 -10.62 0.64
C TRP A 7 -14.56 -9.69 1.81
N ALA A 8 -15.43 -10.15 2.73
CA ALA A 8 -15.85 -9.41 3.91
C ALA A 8 -14.90 -9.58 5.12
N ASP A 9 -14.02 -10.58 5.09
CA ASP A 9 -13.07 -10.85 6.17
C ASP A 9 -11.95 -9.79 6.19
N PRO A 10 -11.82 -9.03 7.29
CA PRO A 10 -10.75 -8.04 7.40
C PRO A 10 -9.40 -8.66 7.77
N ASP A 11 -9.36 -9.96 8.10
CA ASP A 11 -8.13 -10.68 8.44
C ASP A 11 -7.29 -11.01 7.20
N LEU A 12 -5.98 -11.12 7.39
CA LEU A 12 -5.05 -11.53 6.34
C LEU A 12 -4.80 -13.05 6.45
N CYS A 13 -5.12 -13.78 5.39
CA CYS A 13 -4.87 -15.23 5.29
C CYS A 13 -3.69 -15.51 4.36
N LEU A 14 -2.65 -16.19 4.86
CA LEU A 14 -1.42 -16.49 4.11
C LEU A 14 -1.12 -17.99 4.10
N PRO A 15 -0.83 -18.58 2.92
CA PRO A 15 -0.48 -20.00 2.83
C PRO A 15 0.99 -20.23 3.25
N VAL A 16 1.22 -21.00 4.30
CA VAL A 16 2.55 -21.40 4.79
C VAL A 16 2.62 -22.91 4.92
N ARG A 17 3.51 -23.55 4.15
CA ARG A 17 3.73 -25.01 4.17
C ARG A 17 2.44 -25.84 4.00
N GLY A 18 1.53 -25.39 3.14
CA GLY A 18 0.24 -26.07 2.91
C GLY A 18 -0.83 -25.82 3.98
N HIS A 19 -0.55 -24.99 4.98
CA HIS A 19 -1.51 -24.53 5.99
C HIS A 19 -1.82 -23.05 5.80
N VAL A 20 -3.02 -22.61 6.15
CA VAL A 20 -3.38 -21.19 6.12
C VAL A 20 -3.14 -20.60 7.51
N ILE A 21 -2.27 -19.59 7.56
CA ILE A 21 -2.04 -18.79 8.76
C ILE A 21 -2.92 -17.54 8.65
N ARG A 22 -3.75 -17.31 9.67
CA ARG A 22 -4.64 -16.15 9.76
C ARG A 22 -4.03 -15.12 10.70
N VAL A 23 -3.73 -13.94 10.17
CA VAL A 23 -3.32 -12.77 10.94
C VAL A 23 -4.53 -11.88 11.12
N LYS A 24 -4.89 -11.61 12.38
CA LYS A 24 -6.07 -10.80 12.73
C LYS A 24 -5.91 -9.38 12.21
N SER A 25 -6.99 -8.82 11.67
CA SER A 25 -7.02 -7.40 11.32
C SER A 25 -6.75 -6.56 12.57
N PRO A 26 -5.85 -5.55 12.50
CA PRO A 26 -5.69 -4.62 13.60
C PRO A 26 -6.97 -3.82 13.82
N THR A 27 -7.12 -3.26 15.03
CA THR A 27 -8.16 -2.27 15.30
C THR A 27 -7.94 -1.02 14.43
N ALA A 28 -8.96 -0.17 14.29
CA ALA A 28 -8.82 1.06 13.53
C ALA A 28 -7.78 2.01 14.13
N ALA A 29 -7.67 2.06 15.46
CA ALA A 29 -6.61 2.79 16.14
C ALA A 29 -5.21 2.23 15.79
N GLU A 30 -5.05 0.91 15.81
CA GLU A 30 -3.79 0.26 15.52
C GLU A 30 -3.41 0.37 14.04
N GLY A 31 -4.37 0.20 13.12
CA GLY A 31 -4.16 0.40 11.69
C GLY A 31 -3.75 1.84 11.36
N LEU A 32 -4.36 2.83 12.03
CA LEU A 32 -3.96 4.23 11.88
C LEU A 32 -2.51 4.44 12.32
N ARG A 33 -2.13 3.87 13.47
CA ARG A 33 -0.75 3.93 13.98
C ARG A 33 0.23 3.29 13.01
N LEU A 34 -0.08 2.11 12.48
CA LEU A 34 0.74 1.41 11.50
C LEU A 34 0.91 2.22 10.22
N ARG A 35 -0.16 2.82 9.69
CA ARG A 35 -0.03 3.67 8.49
C ARG A 35 0.84 4.89 8.74
N ARG A 36 0.71 5.55 9.90
CA ARG A 36 1.60 6.68 10.27
C ARG A 36 3.05 6.22 10.37
N LEU A 37 3.31 5.06 10.97
CA LEU A 37 4.65 4.47 11.02
C LEU A 37 5.21 4.22 9.61
N MET A 38 4.39 3.69 8.70
CA MET A 38 4.82 3.39 7.32
C MET A 38 5.04 4.65 6.46
N LEU A 39 4.54 5.82 6.86
CA LEU A 39 4.86 7.09 6.20
C LEU A 39 6.28 7.57 6.52
N ASP A 40 6.85 7.12 7.64
CA ASP A 40 8.19 7.48 8.13
C ASP A 40 9.08 6.23 8.23
N VAL A 41 9.00 5.34 7.23
CA VAL A 41 9.71 4.04 7.24
C VAL A 41 11.22 4.17 7.38
N ASP A 42 11.81 5.27 6.88
CA ASP A 42 13.25 5.54 6.99
C ASP A 42 13.71 5.77 8.44
N ALA A 43 12.78 6.05 9.36
CA ALA A 43 13.05 6.19 10.79
C ALA A 43 12.89 4.88 11.57
N VAL A 44 12.43 3.79 10.92
CA VAL A 44 12.17 2.50 11.57
C VAL A 44 13.45 1.68 11.61
N THR A 45 13.92 1.34 12.80
CA THR A 45 15.08 0.44 12.97
C THR A 45 14.67 -1.03 12.80
N ASP A 46 15.63 -1.91 12.52
CA ASP A 46 15.38 -3.37 12.47
C ASP A 46 14.75 -3.90 13.78
N ALA A 47 15.16 -3.34 14.92
CA ALA A 47 14.62 -3.72 16.23
C ALA A 47 13.15 -3.28 16.37
N ASP A 48 12.79 -2.13 15.81
CA ASP A 48 11.41 -1.67 15.75
C ASP A 48 10.58 -2.51 14.80
N GLU A 49 11.11 -2.84 13.62
CA GLU A 49 10.44 -3.75 12.68
C GLU A 49 10.14 -5.10 13.34
N GLN A 50 11.10 -5.71 14.05
CA GLN A 50 10.87 -6.98 14.76
C GLN A 50 9.80 -6.86 15.84
N ARG A 51 9.77 -5.74 16.56
CA ARG A 51 8.74 -5.46 17.58
C ARG A 51 7.36 -5.36 16.95
N GLU A 52 7.27 -4.69 15.80
CA GLU A 52 6.03 -4.51 15.05
C GLU A 52 5.55 -5.82 14.42
N VAL A 53 6.46 -6.64 13.88
CA VAL A 53 6.17 -8.00 13.43
C VAL A 53 5.59 -8.83 14.57
N ARG A 54 6.20 -8.80 15.75
CA ARG A 54 5.68 -9.53 16.90
C ARG A 54 4.28 -9.07 17.29
N ARG A 55 4.06 -7.76 17.30
CA ARG A 55 2.79 -7.14 17.66
C ARG A 55 1.67 -7.48 16.67
N ILE A 56 1.91 -7.34 15.36
CA ILE A 56 0.88 -7.55 14.33
C ILE A 56 0.47 -9.02 14.20
N LEU A 57 1.42 -9.94 14.42
CA LEU A 57 1.13 -11.37 14.34
C LEU A 57 0.24 -11.85 15.50
N GLY A 58 0.37 -11.27 16.69
CA GLY A 58 -0.50 -11.58 17.84
C GLY A 58 -0.69 -13.09 18.05
N ASP A 59 -1.94 -13.56 18.09
CA ASP A 59 -2.23 -14.98 18.33
C ASP A 59 -1.73 -15.92 17.21
N ALA A 60 -1.44 -15.40 16.01
CA ALA A 60 -0.86 -16.18 14.93
C ALA A 60 0.52 -16.77 15.29
N TRP A 61 1.20 -16.22 16.32
CA TRP A 61 2.42 -16.79 16.88
C TRP A 61 2.27 -18.26 17.26
N HIS A 62 1.14 -18.64 17.84
CA HIS A 62 0.88 -20.03 18.25
C HIS A 62 0.80 -20.99 17.06
N ALA A 63 0.30 -20.52 15.91
CA ALA A 63 0.22 -21.34 14.71
C ALA A 63 1.61 -21.65 14.14
N PHE A 64 2.57 -20.72 14.24
CA PHE A 64 3.94 -20.96 13.77
C PHE A 64 4.65 -22.04 14.58
N ASP A 65 4.45 -22.08 15.90
CA ASP A 65 5.08 -23.06 16.77
C ASP A 65 4.55 -24.47 16.51
N ALA A 66 3.23 -24.61 16.30
CA ALA A 66 2.60 -25.87 15.91
C ALA A 66 3.14 -26.39 14.57
N LEU A 67 3.41 -25.48 13.62
CA LEU A 67 3.89 -25.79 12.26
C LEU A 67 5.42 -25.85 12.15
N ARG A 68 6.16 -25.63 13.25
CA ARG A 68 7.63 -25.57 13.31
C ARG A 68 8.23 -24.67 12.24
N VAL A 69 7.59 -23.51 12.02
CA VAL A 69 8.02 -22.53 11.02
C VAL A 69 9.29 -21.84 11.53
N ASP A 70 10.27 -21.66 10.65
CA ASP A 70 11.53 -20.99 10.98
C ASP A 70 11.35 -19.47 11.06
N GLU A 71 12.35 -18.79 11.63
CA GLU A 71 12.28 -17.34 11.87
C GLU A 71 12.17 -16.54 10.57
N THR A 72 12.77 -17.02 9.48
CA THR A 72 12.70 -16.36 8.17
C THR A 72 11.27 -16.34 7.65
N ALA A 73 10.55 -17.45 7.73
CA ALA A 73 9.15 -17.52 7.32
C ALA A 73 8.23 -16.73 8.27
N ARG A 74 8.54 -16.65 9.56
CA ARG A 74 7.81 -15.77 10.49
C ARG A 74 8.00 -14.29 10.12
N GLN A 75 9.23 -13.87 9.81
CA GLN A 75 9.52 -12.51 9.36
C GLN A 75 8.83 -12.18 8.05
N LEU A 76 8.81 -13.12 7.08
CA LEU A 76 8.09 -12.98 5.82
C LEU A 76 6.60 -12.71 6.06
N VAL A 77 5.93 -13.53 6.88
CA VAL A 77 4.51 -13.35 7.19
C VAL A 77 4.26 -12.04 7.95
N GLY A 78 5.10 -11.73 8.93
CA GLY A 78 5.02 -10.49 9.70
C GLY A 78 5.14 -9.24 8.84
N ARG A 79 6.15 -9.17 7.98
CA ARG A 79 6.37 -8.03 7.08
C ARG A 79 5.28 -7.93 6.03
N THR A 80 4.76 -9.05 5.54
CA THR A 80 3.58 -9.07 4.66
C THR A 80 2.36 -8.46 5.36
N ALA A 81 2.12 -8.80 6.63
CA ALA A 81 1.03 -8.22 7.42
C ALA A 81 1.22 -6.71 7.66
N LEU A 82 2.43 -6.26 8.00
CA LEU A 82 2.74 -4.83 8.16
C LEU A 82 2.49 -4.05 6.87
N LEU A 83 2.91 -4.58 5.71
CA LEU A 83 2.65 -3.95 4.41
C LEU A 83 1.17 -3.94 4.08
N HIS A 84 0.45 -5.03 4.37
CA HIS A 84 -0.96 -5.17 4.04
C HIS A 84 -1.80 -4.12 4.77
N PHE A 85 -1.63 -4.02 6.09
CA PHE A 85 -2.41 -3.09 6.92
C PHE A 85 -1.83 -1.68 6.95
N GLY A 86 -0.52 -1.51 6.80
CA GLY A 86 0.18 -0.23 6.89
C GLY A 86 0.35 0.50 5.56
N GLN A 87 0.37 -0.19 4.42
CA GLN A 87 0.49 0.41 3.08
C GLN A 87 -0.70 0.05 2.20
N SER A 88 -0.73 -1.16 1.65
CA SER A 88 -1.81 -1.66 0.81
C SER A 88 -1.75 -3.18 0.66
N PRO A 89 -2.89 -3.81 0.32
CA PRO A 89 -2.90 -5.22 -0.08
C PRO A 89 -1.96 -5.52 -1.26
N ASP A 90 -1.84 -4.61 -2.21
CA ASP A 90 -0.98 -4.78 -3.39
C ASP A 90 0.52 -4.78 -3.02
N ALA A 91 0.94 -3.88 -2.12
CA ALA A 91 2.32 -3.85 -1.62
C ALA A 91 2.67 -5.14 -0.87
N ALA A 92 1.73 -5.67 -0.08
CA ALA A 92 1.88 -6.94 0.59
C ALA A 92 1.95 -8.12 -0.37
N ALA A 93 1.09 -8.15 -1.40
CA ALA A 93 1.10 -9.20 -2.41
C ALA A 93 2.41 -9.22 -3.19
N ALA A 94 2.91 -8.05 -3.61
CA ALA A 94 4.20 -7.93 -4.27
C ALA A 94 5.34 -8.47 -3.40
N TYR A 95 5.40 -8.06 -2.13
CA TYR A 95 6.40 -8.55 -1.19
C TYR A 95 6.31 -10.07 -0.98
N TRP A 96 5.10 -10.60 -0.80
CA TRP A 96 4.84 -12.02 -0.59
C TRP A 96 5.27 -12.89 -1.78
N ASN A 97 5.01 -12.42 -3.01
CA ASN A 97 5.37 -13.12 -4.24
C ASN A 97 6.86 -12.99 -4.59
N GLY A 98 7.62 -12.19 -3.84
CA GLY A 98 9.00 -11.88 -4.17
C GLY A 98 9.14 -10.93 -5.35
N ASP A 99 8.06 -10.24 -5.73
CA ASP A 99 8.11 -9.14 -6.68
C ASP A 99 8.89 -8.02 -5.99
N ARG A 100 10.15 -7.84 -6.38
CA ARG A 100 10.82 -6.56 -6.14
C ARG A 100 9.91 -5.52 -6.76
N HIS A 101 9.65 -4.41 -6.07
CA HIS A 101 9.09 -3.21 -6.69
C HIS A 101 10.04 -2.81 -7.84
N SER A 102 9.79 -3.39 -9.01
CA SER A 102 10.02 -2.76 -10.28
C SER A 102 8.76 -1.94 -10.45
N THR A 103 8.80 -0.69 -10.02
CA THR A 103 8.06 0.32 -10.77
C THR A 103 8.42 0.10 -12.23
N ASP A 104 7.41 -0.25 -13.03
CA ASP A 104 7.47 -0.67 -14.42
C ASP A 104 7.81 -2.15 -14.65
N ALA A 105 6.84 -2.87 -15.22
CA ALA A 105 7.16 -4.05 -16.02
C ALA A 105 8.07 -3.58 -17.16
N ALA A 106 9.36 -3.91 -17.09
CA ALA A 106 10.29 -3.58 -18.16
C ALA A 106 9.75 -4.14 -19.49
N PRO A 107 9.73 -3.35 -20.58
CA PRO A 107 9.38 -3.87 -21.89
C PRO A 107 10.30 -5.05 -22.23
N THR A 108 9.74 -6.22 -22.55
CA THR A 108 10.54 -7.39 -22.99
C THR A 108 11.14 -7.21 -24.38
N ASP A 109 10.72 -6.18 -25.11
CA ASP A 109 11.28 -5.79 -26.41
C ASP A 109 12.38 -4.74 -26.21
N PRO A 110 13.65 -5.06 -26.55
CA PRO A 110 14.75 -4.11 -26.43
C PRO A 110 14.57 -2.84 -27.24
N SER A 111 13.67 -2.80 -28.22
CA SER A 111 13.37 -1.61 -29.04
C SER A 111 12.25 -0.73 -28.50
N ALA A 112 11.50 -1.19 -27.49
CA ALA A 112 10.35 -0.47 -26.97
C ALA A 112 10.76 0.77 -26.14
N PRO A 113 9.94 1.83 -26.15
CA PRO A 113 10.10 2.94 -25.22
C PRO A 113 10.10 2.47 -23.76
N GLY A 114 10.96 3.06 -22.94
CA GLY A 114 11.09 2.71 -21.51
C GLY A 114 12.10 1.61 -21.20
N PHE A 115 12.67 0.94 -22.20
CA PHE A 115 13.57 -0.20 -21.98
C PHE A 115 14.86 0.16 -21.22
N LEU A 116 15.46 1.32 -21.52
CA LEU A 116 16.63 1.86 -20.81
C LEU A 116 16.27 2.81 -19.65
N GLY A 117 14.97 3.06 -19.43
CA GLY A 117 14.46 3.94 -18.37
C GLY A 117 13.38 4.94 -18.86
N PRO A 118 12.83 5.79 -17.97
CA PRO A 118 11.68 6.66 -18.28
C PRO A 118 11.92 7.70 -19.38
N ASP A 119 13.19 8.03 -19.63
CA ASP A 119 13.64 8.93 -20.69
C ASP A 119 13.93 8.21 -22.03
N ASP A 120 13.82 6.88 -22.09
CA ASP A 120 14.10 6.11 -23.29
C ASP A 120 12.91 6.16 -24.27
N PRO A 121 13.02 6.85 -25.42
CA PRO A 121 11.97 6.84 -26.44
C PRO A 121 11.89 5.51 -27.21
N GLY A 122 12.78 4.55 -26.91
CA GLY A 122 12.94 3.33 -27.68
C GLY A 122 13.73 3.59 -28.98
N GLY A 123 13.80 2.58 -29.83
CA GLY A 123 14.43 2.69 -31.15
C GLY A 123 15.28 1.48 -31.52
N GLY A 124 16.44 1.74 -32.12
CA GLY A 124 17.31 0.70 -32.67
C GLY A 124 17.93 -0.23 -31.63
N PRO A 125 18.62 -1.29 -32.08
CA PRO A 125 19.28 -2.24 -31.19
C PRO A 125 20.28 -1.53 -30.25
N VAL A 126 20.41 -2.05 -29.03
CA VAL A 126 21.42 -1.62 -28.06
C VAL A 126 22.79 -2.10 -28.52
N ILE A 127 23.75 -1.19 -28.65
CA ILE A 127 25.11 -1.47 -29.11
C ILE A 127 26.08 -1.58 -27.92
N ALA A 128 27.29 -2.08 -28.19
CA ALA A 128 28.35 -2.18 -27.20
C ALA A 128 28.62 -0.80 -26.56
N GLY A 129 28.43 -0.71 -25.24
CA GLY A 129 28.46 0.56 -24.49
C GLY A 129 27.12 0.96 -23.86
N GLY A 130 26.04 0.19 -24.07
CA GLY A 130 24.74 0.40 -23.41
C GLY A 130 23.88 1.51 -24.03
N MET A 131 24.31 2.08 -25.15
CA MET A 131 23.58 3.09 -25.92
C MET A 131 22.85 2.43 -27.11
N ARG A 132 21.82 3.08 -27.67
CA ARG A 132 21.16 2.62 -28.91
C ARG A 132 21.91 3.07 -30.15
N ALA A 133 21.81 2.28 -31.22
CA ALA A 133 22.27 2.69 -32.55
C ALA A 133 21.53 3.93 -33.09
N TRP A 134 20.25 4.08 -32.72
CA TRP A 134 19.41 5.24 -33.02
C TRP A 134 18.21 5.31 -32.06
N PHE A 135 17.62 6.50 -31.92
CA PHE A 135 16.51 6.78 -31.02
C PHE A 135 15.25 7.18 -31.79
N ASN A 136 14.07 6.77 -31.31
CA ASN A 136 12.79 7.37 -31.70
C ASN A 136 12.70 8.84 -31.24
N PRO A 137 11.73 9.62 -31.75
CA PRO A 137 11.49 10.98 -31.27
C PRO A 137 11.30 11.02 -29.74
N PRO A 138 11.88 12.01 -29.02
CA PRO A 138 11.80 12.09 -27.57
C PRO A 138 10.38 12.03 -27.00
N ALA A 139 9.39 12.56 -27.73
CA ALA A 139 7.98 12.54 -27.35
C ALA A 139 7.39 11.11 -27.20
N MET A 140 8.08 10.07 -27.67
CA MET A 140 7.68 8.67 -27.48
C MET A 140 8.17 8.07 -26.16
N ALA A 141 9.04 8.75 -25.42
CA ALA A 141 9.47 8.27 -24.11
C ALA A 141 8.28 8.17 -23.15
N PRO A 142 8.25 7.17 -22.25
CA PRO A 142 7.16 6.96 -21.31
C PRO A 142 6.75 8.23 -20.57
N ARG A 143 7.72 9.08 -20.18
CA ARG A 143 7.46 10.37 -19.51
C ARG A 143 6.57 11.35 -20.28
N HIS A 144 6.36 11.14 -21.58
CA HIS A 144 5.56 11.99 -22.46
C HIS A 144 4.27 11.31 -22.94
N ALA A 145 4.01 10.06 -22.54
CA ALA A 145 2.78 9.37 -22.92
C ALA A 145 1.55 10.11 -22.34
N PRO A 146 0.44 10.23 -23.10
CA PRO A 146 -0.80 10.78 -22.57
C PRO A 146 -1.30 9.91 -21.42
N GLY A 147 -1.22 10.42 -20.19
CA GLY A 147 -1.49 9.66 -18.96
C GLY A 147 -0.26 9.31 -18.12
N ALA A 148 0.96 9.61 -18.58
CA ALA A 148 2.20 9.51 -17.82
C ALA A 148 2.59 10.81 -17.09
N SER A 149 1.65 11.75 -16.98
CA SER A 149 1.77 12.79 -15.97
C SER A 149 1.47 12.16 -14.61
N ASP A 150 2.46 12.14 -13.72
CA ASP A 150 2.25 12.01 -12.26
C ASP A 150 1.35 13.15 -11.70
N ASP A 151 0.93 14.11 -12.53
CA ASP A 151 0.11 15.27 -12.18
C ASP A 151 -1.41 15.01 -12.14
N ALA A 152 -1.90 13.80 -12.40
CA ALA A 152 -3.28 13.49 -11.98
C ALA A 152 -3.25 13.41 -10.45
N PRO A 153 -3.94 14.29 -9.71
CA PRO A 153 -3.74 14.38 -8.27
C PRO A 153 -4.26 13.08 -7.64
N ARG A 154 -3.33 12.19 -7.33
CA ARG A 154 -3.59 10.92 -6.66
C ARG A 154 -3.53 11.19 -5.17
N MET A 155 -4.64 10.90 -4.48
CA MET A 155 -4.73 10.92 -3.03
C MET A 155 -3.55 10.15 -2.42
N SER A 156 -2.61 10.86 -1.79
CA SER A 156 -1.58 10.25 -0.95
C SER A 156 -2.10 10.10 0.47
N TRP A 157 -1.80 8.98 1.13
CA TRP A 157 -2.10 8.81 2.55
C TRP A 157 -1.41 9.84 3.44
N ARG A 158 -0.26 10.38 3.00
CA ARG A 158 0.42 11.47 3.71
C ARG A 158 -0.44 12.74 3.72
N ASP A 159 -0.96 13.14 2.55
CA ASP A 159 -1.79 14.34 2.42
C ASP A 159 -3.12 14.17 3.16
N VAL A 160 -3.70 12.97 3.10
CA VAL A 160 -4.93 12.63 3.83
C VAL A 160 -4.74 12.81 5.32
N PHE A 161 -3.68 12.24 5.91
CA PHE A 161 -3.46 12.36 7.35
C PHE A 161 -2.96 13.73 7.79
N ALA A 162 -2.39 14.54 6.90
CA ALA A 162 -2.11 15.95 7.19
C ALA A 162 -3.41 16.74 7.46
N CYS A 163 -4.53 16.31 6.88
CA CYS A 163 -5.86 16.89 7.08
C CYS A 163 -6.68 16.19 8.18
N TRP A 164 -6.04 15.63 9.22
CA TRP A 164 -6.73 14.88 10.27
C TRP A 164 -7.96 15.58 10.89
N PRO A 165 -7.92 16.89 11.23
CA PRO A 165 -9.11 17.58 11.75
C PRO A 165 -10.32 17.56 10.80
N ASP A 166 -10.07 17.64 9.48
CA ASP A 166 -11.13 17.54 8.48
C ASP A 166 -11.69 16.12 8.42
N ILE A 167 -10.84 15.09 8.56
CA ILE A 167 -11.27 13.69 8.65
C ILE A 167 -12.20 13.51 9.86
N GLU A 168 -11.81 13.98 11.04
CA GLU A 168 -12.61 13.83 12.26
C GLU A 168 -13.99 14.46 12.13
N LEU A 169 -14.04 15.71 11.63
CA LEU A 169 -15.30 16.43 11.41
C LEU A 169 -16.17 15.75 10.34
N ASP A 170 -15.57 15.28 9.24
CA ASP A 170 -16.31 14.59 8.19
C ASP A 170 -16.79 13.21 8.65
N LEU A 171 -16.01 12.46 9.43
CA LEU A 171 -16.43 11.19 10.03
C LEU A 171 -17.65 11.40 10.94
N HIS A 172 -17.64 12.45 11.76
CA HIS A 172 -18.75 12.78 12.62
C HIS A 172 -19.99 13.22 11.82
N THR A 173 -19.81 14.12 10.85
CA THR A 173 -20.94 14.71 10.11
C THR A 173 -21.55 13.79 9.05
N GLU A 174 -20.74 12.99 8.36
CA GLU A 174 -21.21 12.12 7.26
C GLU A 174 -21.64 10.73 7.74
N PHE A 175 -21.01 10.22 8.80
CA PHE A 175 -21.24 8.85 9.28
C PHE A 175 -21.70 8.76 10.73
N GLY A 176 -21.81 9.87 11.47
CA GLY A 176 -22.11 9.85 12.91
C GLY A 176 -21.01 9.18 13.74
N VAL A 177 -19.78 9.14 13.22
CA VAL A 177 -18.64 8.51 13.89
C VAL A 177 -17.91 9.53 14.73
N ASP A 178 -18.03 9.40 16.05
CA ASP A 178 -17.20 10.11 17.02
C ASP A 178 -15.91 9.31 17.27
N VAL A 179 -14.75 9.84 16.87
CA VAL A 179 -13.46 9.18 17.01
C VAL A 179 -13.02 9.04 18.47
N ASP A 180 -13.50 9.92 19.35
CA ASP A 180 -13.16 9.93 20.79
C ASP A 180 -14.05 9.00 21.62
N SER A 181 -15.08 8.40 21.01
CA SER A 181 -15.99 7.46 21.67
C SER A 181 -15.38 6.10 22.02
N GLY A 182 -14.12 5.85 21.64
CA GLY A 182 -13.47 4.54 21.76
C GLY A 182 -13.87 3.55 20.65
N VAL A 183 -14.63 3.98 19.65
CA VAL A 183 -15.05 3.14 18.51
C VAL A 183 -13.85 2.62 17.69
N LEU A 184 -12.73 3.37 17.68
CA LEU A 184 -11.54 2.99 16.94
C LEU A 184 -10.83 1.74 17.50
N ASP A 185 -11.00 1.45 18.79
CA ASP A 185 -10.47 0.24 19.41
C ASP A 185 -11.37 -0.98 19.20
N GLN A 186 -12.63 -0.76 18.81
CA GLN A 186 -13.64 -1.82 18.69
C GLN A 186 -13.87 -2.27 17.24
N ARG A 187 -13.45 -1.46 16.27
CA ARG A 187 -13.67 -1.72 14.84
C ARG A 187 -12.36 -2.07 14.15
N PRO A 188 -12.38 -2.95 13.13
CA PRO A 188 -11.17 -3.30 12.39
C PRO A 188 -10.70 -2.13 11.53
N TRP A 189 -9.41 -2.09 11.19
CA TRP A 189 -8.83 -1.05 10.34
C TRP A 189 -9.59 -0.84 9.02
N ARG A 190 -9.99 -1.93 8.34
CA ARG A 190 -10.78 -1.90 7.11
C ARG A 190 -12.03 -1.02 7.23
N TRP A 191 -12.70 -1.04 8.38
CA TRP A 191 -13.91 -0.25 8.64
C TRP A 191 -13.64 1.26 8.60
N LEU A 192 -12.51 1.71 9.14
CA LEU A 192 -12.12 3.11 9.09
C LEU A 192 -11.58 3.49 7.71
N GLU A 193 -10.74 2.63 7.12
CA GLU A 193 -10.11 2.88 5.83
C GLU A 193 -11.13 3.18 4.72
N VAL A 194 -12.18 2.36 4.61
CA VAL A 194 -13.20 2.56 3.57
C VAL A 194 -13.95 3.89 3.73
N ARG A 195 -14.15 4.35 4.97
CA ARG A 195 -14.80 5.63 5.26
C ARG A 195 -13.91 6.79 4.88
N ILE A 196 -12.62 6.75 5.27
CA ILE A 196 -11.66 7.81 4.90
C ILE A 196 -11.54 7.90 3.37
N ARG A 197 -11.45 6.77 2.66
CA ARG A 197 -11.43 6.76 1.19
C ARG A 197 -12.70 7.33 0.57
N ALA A 198 -13.88 7.01 1.12
CA ALA A 198 -15.13 7.59 0.67
C ALA A 198 -15.14 9.12 0.87
N LEU A 199 -14.66 9.61 2.01
CA LEU A 199 -14.54 11.05 2.27
C LEU A 199 -13.60 11.71 1.25
N ALA A 200 -12.43 11.12 1.02
CA ALA A 200 -11.41 11.67 0.12
C ALA A 200 -11.80 11.64 -1.36
N THR A 201 -12.83 10.88 -1.73
CA THR A 201 -13.33 10.78 -3.12
C THR A 201 -14.66 11.49 -3.33
N THR A 202 -15.23 12.10 -2.29
CA THR A 202 -16.52 12.78 -2.37
C THR A 202 -16.32 14.30 -2.41
N PRO A 203 -16.57 15.00 -3.54
CA PRO A 203 -16.22 16.43 -3.72
C PRO A 203 -16.79 17.43 -2.70
N ARG A 204 -17.86 17.06 -2.01
CA ARG A 204 -18.54 17.92 -1.03
C ARG A 204 -17.92 17.89 0.36
N THR A 205 -17.06 16.93 0.66
CA THR A 205 -16.44 16.75 1.98
C THR A 205 -15.32 17.76 2.21
N ARG A 206 -14.96 18.01 3.46
CA ARG A 206 -13.84 18.88 3.82
C ARG A 206 -12.54 18.25 3.37
N LEU A 207 -12.37 16.95 3.65
CA LEU A 207 -11.19 16.18 3.28
C LEU A 207 -10.87 16.28 1.79
N TYR A 208 -11.87 16.09 0.92
CA TYR A 208 -11.66 16.22 -0.52
C TYR A 208 -11.14 17.61 -0.90
N ARG A 209 -11.76 18.67 -0.35
CA ARG A 209 -11.39 20.06 -0.69
C ARG A 209 -10.01 20.44 -0.17
N SER A 210 -9.59 19.87 0.96
CA SER A 210 -8.26 20.09 1.53
C SER A 210 -7.17 19.39 0.72
N ILE A 211 -7.44 18.18 0.20
CA ILE A 211 -6.49 17.44 -0.66
C ILE A 211 -6.46 18.01 -2.08
N PHE A 212 -7.60 18.49 -2.60
CA PHE A 212 -7.75 19.02 -3.96
C PHE A 212 -8.26 20.47 -3.92
N PRO A 213 -7.42 21.44 -3.49
CA PRO A 213 -7.81 22.84 -3.46
C PRO A 213 -8.10 23.33 -4.89
N PRO A 214 -9.12 24.17 -5.09
CA PRO A 214 -9.40 24.75 -6.41
C PRO A 214 -8.22 25.58 -6.88
N THR A 215 -7.75 25.35 -8.10
CA THR A 215 -6.74 26.17 -8.76
C THR A 215 -7.29 27.60 -8.89
N SER A 216 -6.61 28.55 -8.23
CA SER A 216 -6.91 29.99 -8.34
C SER A 216 -6.46 30.57 -9.67
#